data_AF-A0A1P8YQ07-F1
#
_entry.id   AF-A0A1P8YQ07-F1
#
_cell.length_a   1.000
_cell.length_b   1.000
_cell.length_c   1.000
_cell.angle_alpha   90.00
_cell.angle_beta   90.00
_cell.angle_gamma   90.00
#
_symmetry.space_group_name_H-M   'P 1'
#
loop_
_entity.id
_entity.type
_entity.pdbx_description
1 polymer ?
#
loop_
_entity_poly.entity_id
_entity_poly.type
_entity_poly.pdbx_seq_one_letter_code
_entity_poly.pdbx_strand_id
1 'polypeptide(L)'
;MVADRLAPPELLAELGPQVEVIDAAKIPYGRAMAQEAINAALIDGYKAGKFVVRLKGGDPYVFGRGFEELQACAAAGVPVTVVPGITSAIAVPSAAGIPVTHRGVTHEFVVVSGHIAPDHPDSLVDWSALAKLRGTLVLLMAVERIEKFAAVLTEGGRPAETPVTVIQEGTTRAQRVVRADLATVAARVREENIRPPAIIVIGPVAGLTADAQ
;
A
#
# COMPACT_ATOMS: atom_id res chain seq x y z
N MET A 1 -8.81 -18.57 -10.27
CA MET A 1 -8.28 -17.23 -9.94
C MET A 1 -7.86 -17.21 -8.49
N VAL A 2 -6.64 -16.76 -8.19
CA VAL A 2 -6.13 -16.59 -6.84
C VAL A 2 -6.18 -15.10 -6.49
N ALA A 3 -7.03 -14.72 -5.55
CA ALA A 3 -7.27 -13.33 -5.17
C ALA A 3 -6.81 -13.07 -3.72
N ASP A 4 -6.23 -11.90 -3.46
CA ASP A 4 -5.98 -11.49 -2.07
C ASP A 4 -7.16 -10.68 -1.52
N ARG A 5 -7.11 -10.40 -0.21
CA ARG A 5 -8.12 -9.59 0.49
C ARG A 5 -8.32 -8.20 -0.12
N LEU A 6 -7.34 -7.66 -0.84
CA LEU A 6 -7.40 -6.32 -1.43
C LEU A 6 -7.94 -6.33 -2.86
N ALA A 7 -8.27 -7.49 -3.41
CA ALA A 7 -8.98 -7.60 -4.67
C ALA A 7 -10.39 -6.99 -4.53
N PRO A 8 -10.87 -6.19 -5.49
CA PRO A 8 -12.21 -5.59 -5.43
C PRO A 8 -13.29 -6.68 -5.37
N PRO A 9 -14.09 -6.76 -4.29
CA PRO A 9 -15.14 -7.78 -4.17
C PRO A 9 -16.18 -7.70 -5.30
N GLU A 10 -16.45 -6.51 -5.82
CA GLU A 10 -17.36 -6.29 -6.94
C GLU A 10 -16.87 -6.98 -8.22
N LEU A 11 -15.55 -6.91 -8.49
CA LEU A 11 -14.96 -7.59 -9.64
C LEU A 11 -15.00 -9.11 -9.48
N LEU A 12 -14.85 -9.61 -8.24
CA LEU A 12 -15.01 -11.04 -7.96
C LEU A 12 -16.45 -11.53 -8.18
N ALA A 13 -17.44 -10.67 -7.91
CA ALA A 13 -18.85 -10.98 -8.08
C ALA A 13 -19.30 -11.06 -9.55
N GLU A 14 -18.56 -10.42 -10.47
CA GLU A 14 -18.83 -10.44 -11.91
C GLU A 14 -18.25 -11.68 -12.63
N LEU A 15 -17.52 -12.54 -11.92
CA LEU A 15 -16.91 -13.73 -12.52
C LEU A 15 -17.98 -14.76 -12.90
N GLY A 16 -17.80 -15.38 -14.07
CA GLY A 16 -18.65 -16.47 -14.50
C GLY A 16 -18.57 -17.69 -13.57
N PRO A 17 -19.62 -18.54 -13.50
CA PRO A 17 -19.71 -19.69 -12.59
C PRO A 17 -18.60 -20.74 -12.81
N GLN A 18 -17.95 -20.72 -13.98
CA GLN A 18 -16.82 -21.58 -14.32
C GLN A 18 -15.49 -21.16 -13.66
N VAL A 19 -15.44 -19.98 -13.01
CA VAL A 19 -14.21 -19.48 -12.38
C VAL A 19 -14.13 -19.96 -10.94
N GLU A 20 -13.20 -20.87 -10.68
CA GLU A 20 -12.81 -21.23 -9.31
C GLU A 20 -12.05 -20.07 -8.66
N VAL A 21 -12.50 -19.57 -7.52
CA VAL A 21 -11.84 -18.49 -6.76
C VAL A 21 -11.17 -19.06 -5.51
N ILE A 22 -9.86 -18.88 -5.42
CA ILE A 22 -9.04 -19.23 -4.26
C ILE A 22 -8.71 -17.93 -3.53
N ASP A 23 -9.21 -17.82 -2.29
CA ASP A 23 -8.93 -16.68 -1.42
C ASP A 23 -7.58 -16.88 -0.72
N ALA A 24 -6.56 -16.14 -1.17
CA ALA A 24 -5.21 -16.21 -0.64
C ALA A 24 -5.12 -15.79 0.83
N ALA A 25 -6.08 -14.98 1.34
CA ALA A 25 -6.11 -14.56 2.73
C ALA A 25 -6.67 -15.63 3.68
N LYS A 26 -7.32 -16.67 3.14
CA LYS A 26 -7.89 -17.78 3.92
C LYS A 26 -6.97 -19.01 3.97
N ILE A 27 -5.79 -18.95 3.37
CA ILE A 27 -4.82 -20.05 3.40
C ILE A 27 -4.24 -20.15 4.83
N PRO A 28 -4.52 -21.23 5.57
CA PRO A 28 -4.29 -21.27 7.01
C PRO A 28 -2.84 -21.62 7.34
N TYR A 29 -1.89 -20.67 7.22
CA TYR A 29 -0.50 -20.86 7.66
C TYR A 29 0.19 -19.52 8.00
N GLY A 30 1.36 -19.57 8.64
CA GLY A 30 2.20 -18.38 8.87
C GLY A 30 2.57 -17.68 7.54
N ARG A 31 2.87 -16.36 7.58
CA ARG A 31 3.01 -15.52 6.37
C ARG A 31 3.96 -16.06 5.28
N ALA A 32 5.08 -16.69 5.66
CA ALA A 32 6.02 -17.28 4.71
C ALA A 32 5.40 -18.50 3.99
N MET A 33 4.83 -19.41 4.77
CA MET A 33 4.14 -20.62 4.26
C MET A 33 2.88 -20.27 3.46
N ALA A 34 2.21 -19.15 3.78
CA ALA A 34 1.11 -18.63 2.98
C ALA A 34 1.57 -18.21 1.57
N GLN A 35 2.78 -17.64 1.42
CA GLN A 35 3.30 -17.28 0.09
C GLN A 35 3.70 -18.50 -0.73
N GLU A 36 4.35 -19.48 -0.11
CA GLU A 36 4.70 -20.73 -0.78
C GLU A 36 3.44 -21.46 -1.27
N ALA A 37 2.37 -21.48 -0.45
CA ALA A 37 1.09 -22.03 -0.84
C ALA A 37 0.43 -21.27 -2.01
N ILE A 38 0.52 -19.94 -2.04
CA ILE A 38 0.06 -19.14 -3.20
C ILE A 38 0.85 -19.52 -4.44
N ASN A 39 2.18 -19.58 -4.34
CA ASN A 39 3.05 -19.93 -5.46
C ASN A 39 2.73 -21.34 -6.00
N ALA A 40 2.55 -22.31 -5.10
CA ALA A 40 2.13 -23.66 -5.46
C ALA A 40 0.77 -23.67 -6.17
N ALA A 41 -0.23 -22.96 -5.64
CA ALA A 41 -1.55 -22.87 -6.27
C ALA A 41 -1.49 -22.30 -7.70
N LEU A 42 -0.62 -21.30 -7.94
CA LEU A 42 -0.41 -20.74 -9.27
C LEU A 42 0.23 -21.76 -10.23
N ILE A 43 1.29 -22.43 -9.78
CA ILE A 43 2.05 -23.40 -10.57
C ILE A 43 1.21 -24.65 -10.86
N ASP A 44 0.54 -25.20 -9.86
CA ASP A 44 -0.26 -26.41 -9.97
C ASP A 44 -1.50 -26.17 -10.84
N GLY A 45 -2.13 -25.00 -10.72
CA GLY A 45 -3.21 -24.59 -11.60
C GLY A 45 -2.79 -24.58 -13.07
N TYR A 46 -1.61 -24.01 -13.37
CA TYR A 46 -1.07 -24.00 -14.73
C TYR A 46 -0.73 -25.41 -15.22
N LYS A 47 -0.06 -26.23 -14.41
CA LYS A 47 0.30 -27.62 -14.75
C LYS A 47 -0.92 -28.52 -14.97
N ALA A 48 -2.05 -28.20 -14.32
CA ALA A 48 -3.34 -28.84 -14.56
C ALA A 48 -4.04 -28.34 -15.84
N GLY A 49 -3.41 -27.50 -16.66
CA GLY A 49 -3.95 -26.96 -17.91
C GLY A 49 -4.97 -25.82 -17.72
N LYS A 50 -5.07 -25.24 -16.51
CA LYS A 50 -5.99 -24.13 -16.25
C LYS A 50 -5.40 -22.80 -16.72
N PHE A 51 -6.27 -21.87 -17.11
CA PHE A 51 -5.92 -20.46 -17.23
C PHE A 51 -5.92 -19.81 -15.84
N VAL A 52 -4.74 -19.44 -15.35
CA VAL A 52 -4.56 -18.95 -13.97
C VAL A 52 -4.40 -17.43 -13.96
N VAL A 53 -5.19 -16.77 -13.11
CA VAL A 53 -5.08 -15.33 -12.82
C VAL A 53 -4.74 -15.15 -11.36
N ARG A 54 -3.68 -14.38 -11.06
CA ARG A 54 -3.37 -13.86 -9.72
C ARG A 54 -3.85 -12.41 -9.65
N LEU A 55 -5.01 -12.19 -9.04
CA LEU A 55 -5.59 -10.86 -8.89
C LEU A 55 -5.06 -10.21 -7.61
N LYS A 56 -4.38 -9.08 -7.76
CA LYS A 56 -3.71 -8.34 -6.67
C LYS A 56 -4.29 -6.94 -6.55
N GLY A 57 -4.51 -6.47 -5.33
CA GLY A 57 -4.88 -5.08 -5.09
C GLY A 57 -3.74 -4.10 -5.43
N GLY A 58 -4.05 -3.02 -6.14
CA GLY A 58 -3.07 -2.00 -6.52
C GLY A 58 -2.17 -2.46 -7.67
N ASP A 59 -0.87 -2.29 -7.52
CA ASP A 59 0.12 -2.73 -8.50
C ASP A 59 0.88 -3.98 -8.01
N PRO A 60 1.08 -5.02 -8.85
CA PRO A 60 1.76 -6.26 -8.44
C PRO A 60 3.16 -6.05 -7.83
N TYR A 61 3.88 -5.01 -8.24
CA TYR A 61 5.28 -4.76 -7.89
C TYR A 61 5.48 -3.67 -6.84
N VAL A 62 4.42 -2.96 -6.44
CA VAL A 62 4.48 -2.00 -5.33
C VAL A 62 4.06 -2.66 -4.03
N PHE A 63 5.03 -3.19 -3.29
CA PHE A 63 4.83 -3.90 -2.00
C PHE A 63 3.82 -5.06 -2.04
N GLY A 64 3.53 -5.57 -3.24
CA GLY A 64 2.58 -6.66 -3.47
C GLY A 64 3.21 -8.05 -3.54
N ARG A 65 4.54 -8.17 -3.49
CA ARG A 65 5.30 -9.44 -3.66
C ARG A 65 5.10 -10.12 -5.02
N GLY A 66 4.57 -9.42 -6.03
CA GLY A 66 4.31 -10.00 -7.35
C GLY A 66 5.56 -10.49 -8.06
N PHE A 67 6.73 -9.92 -7.76
CA PHE A 67 7.99 -10.39 -8.33
C PHE A 67 8.45 -11.73 -7.73
N GLU A 68 8.23 -11.96 -6.44
CA GLU A 68 8.50 -13.27 -5.80
C GLU A 68 7.62 -14.37 -6.43
N GLU A 69 6.34 -14.07 -6.65
CA GLU A 69 5.39 -14.96 -7.33
C GLU A 69 5.86 -15.26 -8.77
N LEU A 70 6.30 -14.23 -9.51
CA LEU A 70 6.86 -14.37 -10.85
C LEU A 70 8.12 -15.27 -10.85
N GLN A 71 9.05 -15.06 -9.92
CA GLN A 71 10.28 -15.85 -9.83
C GLN A 71 9.99 -17.33 -9.58
N ALA A 72 9.02 -17.63 -8.70
CA ALA A 72 8.60 -19.01 -8.44
C ALA A 72 7.98 -19.67 -9.70
N CYS A 73 7.10 -18.96 -10.40
CA CYS A 73 6.53 -19.44 -11.66
C CYS A 73 7.62 -19.67 -12.73
N ALA A 74 8.54 -18.71 -12.90
CA ALA A 74 9.62 -18.82 -13.87
C ALA A 74 10.55 -20.02 -13.57
N ALA A 75 10.90 -20.23 -12.31
CA ALA A 75 11.69 -21.38 -11.87
C ALA A 75 10.98 -22.73 -12.15
N ALA A 76 9.64 -22.73 -12.18
CA ALA A 76 8.82 -23.88 -12.50
C ALA A 76 8.50 -24.03 -14.00
N GLY A 77 9.04 -23.16 -14.87
CA GLY A 77 8.77 -23.17 -16.32
C GLY A 77 7.37 -22.66 -16.70
N VAL A 78 6.70 -21.94 -15.80
CA VAL A 78 5.36 -21.38 -16.02
C VAL A 78 5.48 -19.99 -16.69
N PRO A 79 4.97 -19.79 -17.90
CA PRO A 79 4.94 -18.47 -18.54
C PRO A 79 3.93 -17.56 -17.84
N VAL A 80 4.35 -16.33 -17.53
CA VAL A 80 3.53 -15.34 -16.82
C VAL A 80 3.57 -14.02 -17.56
N THR A 81 2.39 -13.42 -17.75
CA THR A 81 2.24 -12.04 -18.17
C THR A 81 1.88 -11.19 -16.96
N VAL A 82 2.66 -10.14 -16.70
CA VAL A 82 2.36 -9.18 -15.63
C VAL A 82 1.59 -8.01 -16.20
N VAL A 83 0.43 -7.71 -15.62
CA VAL A 83 -0.40 -6.57 -15.98
C VAL A 83 -0.23 -5.51 -14.89
N PRO A 84 0.35 -4.33 -15.20
CA PRO A 84 0.49 -3.25 -14.22
C PRO A 84 -0.86 -2.77 -13.72
N GLY A 85 -0.89 -2.37 -12.45
CA GLY A 85 -2.08 -1.80 -11.81
C GLY A 85 -1.86 -0.36 -11.37
N ILE A 86 -2.94 0.33 -11.01
CA ILE A 86 -2.83 1.68 -10.43
C ILE A 86 -2.52 1.54 -8.94
N THR A 87 -1.32 1.92 -8.52
CA THR A 87 -0.90 1.84 -7.12
C THR A 87 -1.72 2.76 -6.22
N SER A 88 -2.04 2.27 -5.02
CA SER A 88 -2.69 3.06 -3.97
C SER A 88 -1.86 4.26 -3.51
N ALA A 89 -0.53 4.21 -3.69
CA ALA A 89 0.37 5.31 -3.36
C ALA A 89 0.07 6.60 -4.16
N ILE A 90 -0.60 6.48 -5.32
CA ILE A 90 -0.95 7.61 -6.20
C ILE A 90 -2.47 7.77 -6.29
N ALA A 91 -3.20 6.66 -6.52
CA ALA A 91 -4.64 6.72 -6.74
C ALA A 91 -5.42 7.20 -5.51
N VAL A 92 -5.04 6.74 -4.31
CA VAL A 92 -5.78 7.05 -3.09
C VAL A 92 -5.63 8.54 -2.70
N PRO A 93 -4.42 9.14 -2.70
CA PRO A 93 -4.29 10.59 -2.58
C PRO A 93 -5.10 11.35 -3.61
N SER A 94 -5.04 10.94 -4.89
CA SER A 94 -5.80 11.59 -5.97
C SER A 94 -7.31 11.54 -5.73
N ALA A 95 -7.84 10.41 -5.26
CA ALA A 95 -9.26 10.25 -4.94
C ALA A 95 -9.71 11.07 -3.71
N ALA A 96 -8.76 11.53 -2.89
CA ALA A 96 -8.99 12.47 -1.79
C ALA A 96 -8.70 13.94 -2.17
N GLY A 97 -8.43 14.22 -3.45
CA GLY A 97 -8.10 15.56 -3.94
C GLY A 97 -6.69 16.02 -3.59
N ILE A 98 -5.78 15.10 -3.27
CA ILE A 98 -4.41 15.40 -2.85
C ILE A 98 -3.44 14.93 -3.94
N PRO A 99 -2.74 15.83 -4.63
CA PRO A 99 -1.75 15.42 -5.62
C PRO A 99 -0.50 14.90 -4.92
N VAL A 100 0.16 13.88 -5.47
CA VAL A 100 1.45 13.39 -4.92
C VAL A 100 2.63 14.29 -5.30
N THR A 101 2.48 15.09 -6.35
CA THR A 101 3.43 16.13 -6.77
C THR A 101 2.69 17.39 -7.17
N HIS A 102 3.28 18.55 -6.95
CA HIS A 102 2.72 19.83 -7.40
C HIS A 102 3.86 20.79 -7.71
N ARG A 103 3.81 21.41 -8.90
CA ARG A 103 4.83 22.35 -9.36
C ARG A 103 4.98 23.50 -8.35
N GLY A 104 6.22 23.86 -8.03
CA GLY A 104 6.51 24.92 -7.05
C GLY A 104 6.26 24.53 -5.59
N VAL A 105 5.84 23.28 -5.32
CA VAL A 105 5.58 22.77 -3.97
C VAL A 105 6.52 21.61 -3.63
N THR A 106 6.65 20.62 -4.51
CA THR A 106 7.55 19.47 -4.32
C THR A 106 8.05 18.93 -5.65
N HIS A 107 9.34 18.58 -5.71
CA HIS A 107 9.96 17.93 -6.87
C HIS A 107 10.33 16.47 -6.58
N GLU A 108 10.24 16.03 -5.32
CA GLU A 108 10.42 14.64 -4.92
C GLU A 108 9.13 13.99 -4.41
N PHE A 109 8.99 12.70 -4.73
CA PHE A 109 7.93 11.82 -4.26
C PHE A 109 8.55 10.48 -3.88
N VAL A 110 8.42 10.10 -2.61
CA VAL A 110 8.99 8.87 -2.06
C VAL A 110 7.86 8.00 -1.53
N VAL A 111 7.89 6.72 -1.88
CA VAL A 111 6.94 5.72 -1.39
C VAL A 111 7.67 4.72 -0.52
N VAL A 112 7.18 4.53 0.71
CA VAL A 112 7.79 3.62 1.69
C VAL A 112 6.75 2.69 2.28
N SER A 113 7.13 1.43 2.49
CA SER A 113 6.37 0.48 3.28
C SER A 113 6.71 0.66 4.76
N GLY A 114 5.70 0.94 5.57
CA GLY A 114 5.76 0.94 7.03
C GLY A 114 5.48 -0.43 7.67
N HIS A 115 5.55 -1.52 6.89
CA HIS A 115 5.38 -2.87 7.42
C HIS A 115 6.43 -3.22 8.49
N ILE A 116 7.65 -2.73 8.29
CA ILE A 116 8.76 -2.82 9.25
C ILE A 116 8.89 -1.45 9.92
N ALA A 117 9.05 -1.45 11.24
CA ALA A 117 9.20 -0.23 12.01
C ALA A 117 10.58 0.42 11.77
N PRO A 118 10.71 1.76 11.93
CA PRO A 118 11.98 2.44 11.68
C PRO A 118 13.16 1.96 12.53
N ASP A 119 12.87 1.55 13.76
CA ASP A 119 13.82 1.08 14.76
C ASP A 119 14.12 -0.43 14.66
N HIS A 120 13.50 -1.12 13.69
CA HIS A 120 13.72 -2.55 13.52
C HIS A 120 15.07 -2.82 12.83
N PRO A 121 15.86 -3.83 13.26
CA PRO A 121 17.15 -4.14 12.65
C PRO A 121 17.07 -4.47 11.15
N ASP A 122 15.95 -5.06 10.71
CA ASP A 122 15.70 -5.36 9.29
C ASP A 122 15.17 -4.17 8.47
N SER A 123 15.06 -2.98 9.07
CA SER A 123 14.66 -1.77 8.33
C SER A 123 15.78 -1.38 7.35
N LEU A 124 15.50 -1.48 6.06
CA LEU A 124 16.42 -1.07 5.00
C LEU A 124 16.33 0.43 4.65
N VAL A 125 15.43 1.17 5.30
CA VAL A 125 15.11 2.56 4.98
C VAL A 125 16.00 3.50 5.78
N ASP A 126 16.68 4.43 5.11
CA ASP A 126 17.38 5.53 5.75
C ASP A 126 16.38 6.62 6.19
N TRP A 127 15.82 6.43 7.38
CA TRP A 127 14.86 7.38 7.96
C TRP A 127 15.48 8.75 8.24
N SER A 128 16.78 8.82 8.49
CA SER A 128 17.49 10.08 8.72
C SER A 128 17.55 10.94 7.45
N ALA A 129 17.72 10.30 6.29
CA ALA A 129 17.64 10.98 5.00
C ALA A 129 16.21 11.41 4.69
N LEU A 130 15.22 10.53 4.91
CA LEU A 130 13.81 10.84 4.64
C LEU A 130 13.27 11.99 5.52
N ALA A 131 13.74 12.10 6.76
CA ALA A 131 13.39 13.20 7.64
C ALA A 131 13.86 14.57 7.11
N LYS A 132 14.99 14.60 6.38
CA LYS A 132 15.54 15.82 5.79
C LYS A 132 14.88 16.21 4.47
N LEU A 133 14.20 15.26 3.80
CA LEU A 133 13.43 15.56 2.59
C LEU A 133 12.20 16.41 2.94
N ARG A 134 11.89 17.38 2.08
CA ARG A 134 10.79 18.32 2.28
C ARG A 134 9.59 18.02 1.39
N GLY A 135 9.78 17.22 0.35
CA GLY A 135 8.73 16.82 -0.57
C GLY A 135 7.76 15.79 -0.01
N THR A 136 7.09 15.06 -0.92
CA THR A 136 6.01 14.14 -0.57
C THR A 136 6.57 12.79 -0.15
N LEU A 137 6.22 12.34 1.04
CA LEU A 137 6.44 10.97 1.51
C LEU A 137 5.08 10.28 1.64
N VAL A 138 4.89 9.16 0.96
CA VAL A 138 3.72 8.31 1.11
C VAL A 138 4.10 7.02 1.83
N LEU A 139 3.45 6.77 2.96
CA LEU A 139 3.60 5.55 3.74
C LEU A 139 2.43 4.59 3.50
N LEU A 140 2.75 3.36 3.14
CA LEU A 140 1.81 2.24 3.07
C LEU A 140 2.00 1.35 4.30
N MET A 141 0.94 0.65 4.74
CA MET A 141 1.03 -0.32 5.85
C MET A 141 1.56 0.27 7.18
N ALA A 142 1.43 1.58 7.38
CA ALA A 142 2.05 2.30 8.49
C ALA A 142 1.10 2.64 9.66
N VAL A 143 -0.21 2.43 9.50
CA VAL A 143 -1.25 2.87 10.46
C VAL A 143 -0.96 2.44 11.90
N GLU A 144 -0.64 1.17 12.10
CA GLU A 144 -0.42 0.61 13.44
C GLU A 144 0.83 1.18 14.15
N ARG A 145 1.75 1.81 13.41
CA ARG A 145 3.03 2.30 13.92
C ARG A 145 3.26 3.76 13.56
N ILE A 146 2.19 4.49 13.24
CA ILE A 146 2.27 5.88 12.79
C ILE A 146 3.04 6.76 13.78
N GLU A 147 2.94 6.48 15.08
CA GLU A 147 3.70 7.16 16.13
C GLU A 147 5.22 7.04 15.94
N LYS A 148 5.72 5.84 15.61
CA LYS A 148 7.15 5.62 15.36
C LYS A 148 7.63 6.36 14.11
N PHE A 149 6.83 6.36 13.05
CA PHE A 149 7.16 7.08 11.81
C PHE A 149 7.14 8.60 12.02
N ALA A 150 6.17 9.12 12.75
CA ALA A 150 6.11 10.54 13.09
C ALA A 150 7.30 10.96 13.97
N ALA A 151 7.65 10.15 14.98
CA ALA A 151 8.78 10.39 15.85
C ALA A 151 10.10 10.43 15.07
N VAL A 152 10.43 9.38 14.31
CA VAL A 152 11.72 9.31 13.59
C VAL A 152 11.89 10.43 12.56
N LEU A 153 10.79 10.86 11.91
CA LEU A 153 10.81 11.98 10.97
C LEU A 153 11.04 13.31 11.70
N THR A 154 10.38 13.52 12.84
CA THR A 154 10.52 14.75 13.63
C THR A 154 11.91 14.85 14.26
N GLU A 155 12.39 13.77 14.87
CA GLU A 155 13.74 13.66 15.44
C GLU A 155 14.83 13.87 14.39
N GLY A 156 14.62 13.40 13.16
CA GLY A 156 15.53 13.59 12.03
C GLY A 156 15.48 14.99 11.40
N GLY A 157 14.67 15.91 11.93
CA GLY A 157 14.65 17.33 11.55
C GLY A 157 13.47 17.74 10.66
N ARG A 158 12.49 16.86 10.43
CA ARG A 158 11.27 17.25 9.71
C ARG A 158 10.39 18.13 10.63
N PRO A 159 9.89 19.29 10.18
CA PRO A 159 9.09 20.18 11.02
C PRO A 159 7.83 19.49 11.55
N ALA A 160 7.52 19.67 12.83
CA ALA A 160 6.41 18.99 13.50
C ALA A 160 5.04 19.42 12.94
N GLU A 161 4.95 20.63 12.39
CA GLU A 161 3.81 21.21 11.70
C GLU A 161 3.67 20.70 10.25
N THR A 162 4.54 19.80 9.77
CA THR A 162 4.45 19.25 8.42
C THR A 162 3.07 18.60 8.23
N PRO A 163 2.30 18.98 7.20
CA PRO A 163 0.98 18.43 6.97
C PRO A 163 1.01 16.92 6.74
N VAL A 164 0.03 16.24 7.31
CA VAL A 164 -0.20 14.81 7.14
C VAL A 164 -1.68 14.56 6.82
N THR A 165 -1.93 13.78 5.77
CA THR A 165 -3.27 13.29 5.46
C THR A 165 -3.29 11.78 5.43
N VAL A 166 -4.18 11.18 6.22
CA VAL A 166 -4.42 9.74 6.30
C VAL A 166 -5.73 9.42 5.58
N ILE A 167 -5.68 8.52 4.62
CA ILE A 167 -6.80 8.16 3.76
C ILE A 167 -7.06 6.67 3.92
N GLN A 168 -8.11 6.32 4.65
CA GLN A 168 -8.55 4.95 4.89
C GLN A 168 -9.55 4.51 3.82
N GLU A 169 -9.51 3.24 3.44
CA GLU A 169 -10.46 2.62 2.48
C GLU A 169 -10.60 3.43 1.18
N GLY A 170 -9.47 3.97 0.70
CA GLY A 170 -9.43 4.88 -0.44
C GLY A 170 -10.06 4.28 -1.70
N THR A 171 -10.71 5.12 -2.51
CA THR A 171 -11.47 4.77 -3.72
C THR A 171 -12.74 3.93 -3.50
N THR A 172 -13.06 3.57 -2.26
CA THR A 172 -14.29 2.86 -1.91
C THR A 172 -15.37 3.81 -1.37
N ARG A 173 -16.60 3.32 -1.23
CA ARG A 173 -17.69 4.05 -0.55
C ARG A 173 -17.41 4.32 0.93
N ALA A 174 -16.49 3.57 1.54
CA ALA A 174 -16.11 3.71 2.94
C ALA A 174 -14.91 4.65 3.16
N GLN A 175 -14.47 5.38 2.11
CA GLN A 175 -13.31 6.27 2.18
C GLN A 175 -13.46 7.29 3.32
N ARG A 176 -12.44 7.36 4.18
CA ARG A 176 -12.33 8.35 5.26
C ARG A 176 -11.01 9.11 5.12
N VAL A 177 -11.05 10.43 5.33
CA VAL A 177 -9.88 11.31 5.25
C VAL A 177 -9.68 12.01 6.59
N VAL A 178 -8.50 11.84 7.19
CA VAL A 178 -8.10 12.51 8.43
C VAL A 178 -6.90 13.39 8.13
N ARG A 179 -7.05 14.70 8.38
CA ARG A 179 -5.97 15.68 8.26
C ARG A 179 -5.39 16.03 9.62
N ALA A 180 -4.07 16.08 9.69
CA ALA A 180 -3.27 16.35 10.87
C ALA A 180 -1.93 16.97 10.46
N ASP A 181 -1.02 17.08 11.41
CA ASP A 181 0.40 17.33 11.20
C ASP A 181 1.24 16.20 11.82
N LEU A 182 2.56 16.22 11.65
CA LEU A 182 3.44 15.21 12.24
C LEU A 182 3.33 15.15 13.77
N ALA A 183 3.13 16.28 14.44
CA ALA A 183 2.98 16.33 15.89
C ALA A 183 1.72 15.61 16.39
N THR A 184 0.62 15.67 15.63
CA THR A 184 -0.71 15.25 16.09
C THR A 184 -1.24 13.99 15.42
N VAL A 185 -0.67 13.55 14.29
CA VAL A 185 -1.23 12.45 13.47
C VAL A 185 -1.44 11.17 14.27
N ALA A 186 -0.54 10.82 15.19
CA ALA A 186 -0.69 9.61 16.00
C ALA A 186 -1.92 9.67 16.93
N ALA A 187 -2.16 10.83 17.55
CA ALA A 187 -3.34 11.04 18.38
C ALA A 187 -4.62 11.02 17.52
N ARG A 188 -4.62 11.76 16.39
CA ARG A 188 -5.77 11.83 15.47
C ARG A 188 -6.15 10.46 14.90
N VAL A 189 -5.18 9.64 14.51
CA VAL A 189 -5.42 8.26 14.04
C VAL A 189 -6.12 7.41 15.11
N ARG A 190 -5.75 7.56 16.39
CA ARG A 190 -6.39 6.86 17.50
C ARG A 190 -7.79 7.37 17.78
N GLU A 191 -7.96 8.68 17.89
CA GLU A 191 -9.25 9.35 18.16
C GLU A 191 -10.29 9.02 17.09
N GLU A 192 -9.88 9.03 15.83
CA GLU A 192 -10.73 8.72 14.67
C GLU A 192 -10.88 7.20 14.44
N ASN A 193 -10.25 6.37 15.27
CA ASN A 193 -10.22 4.90 15.15
C ASN A 193 -9.88 4.44 13.72
N ILE A 194 -8.85 5.03 13.12
CA ILE A 194 -8.41 4.67 11.77
C ILE A 194 -7.80 3.28 11.77
N ARG A 195 -8.20 2.46 10.79
CA ARG A 195 -7.76 1.07 10.62
C ARG A 195 -7.19 0.85 9.23
N PRO A 196 -6.28 -0.12 9.06
CA PRO A 196 -5.87 -0.57 7.73
C PRO A 196 -7.07 -1.10 6.91
N PRO A 197 -7.04 -0.95 5.57
CA PRO A 197 -6.00 -0.31 4.76
C PRO A 197 -6.11 1.22 4.77
N ALA A 198 -4.97 1.90 4.91
CA ALA A 198 -4.89 3.35 4.73
C ALA A 198 -3.55 3.79 4.13
N ILE A 199 -3.58 4.91 3.42
CA ILE A 199 -2.43 5.59 2.83
C ILE A 199 -2.18 6.87 3.61
N ILE A 200 -0.95 7.10 4.01
CA ILE A 200 -0.55 8.28 4.78
C ILE A 200 0.35 9.13 3.89
N VAL A 201 -0.08 10.36 3.59
CA VAL A 201 0.66 11.35 2.80
C VAL A 201 1.24 12.38 3.74
N ILE A 202 2.56 12.57 3.70
CA ILE A 202 3.31 13.50 4.55
C ILE A 202 4.03 14.50 3.66
N GLY A 203 3.83 15.79 3.93
CA GLY A 203 4.49 16.87 3.22
C GLY A 203 3.53 17.96 2.76
N PRO A 204 4.04 19.02 2.11
CA PRO A 204 3.25 20.20 1.77
C PRO A 204 1.97 19.88 0.97
N VAL A 205 2.03 18.91 0.06
CA VAL A 205 0.87 18.51 -0.75
C VAL A 205 -0.30 17.99 0.07
N ALA A 206 -0.05 17.39 1.23
CA ALA A 206 -1.11 16.87 2.10
C ALA A 206 -1.95 17.99 2.72
N GLY A 207 -1.41 19.21 2.79
CA GLY A 207 -2.11 20.42 3.25
C GLY A 207 -2.77 21.22 2.14
N LEU A 208 -2.60 20.84 0.87
CA LEU A 208 -3.28 21.53 -0.23
C LEU A 208 -4.79 21.25 -0.16
N THR A 209 -5.56 22.33 -0.30
CA THR A 209 -6.99 22.29 -0.51
C THR A 209 -7.27 22.94 -1.86
N ALA A 210 -8.11 22.32 -2.69
CA ALA A 210 -8.73 23.06 -3.77
C ALA A 210 -9.75 24.01 -3.13
N ASP A 211 -9.62 25.31 -3.37
CA ASP A 211 -10.72 26.23 -3.10
C ASP A 211 -11.92 25.74 -3.93
N ALA A 212 -13.06 25.56 -3.28
CA ALA A 212 -14.29 25.20 -3.97
C ALA A 212 -14.63 26.32 -4.97
N GLN A 213 -14.66 25.99 -6.26
CA GLN A 213 -15.47 26.73 -7.23
C GLN A 213 -16.91 26.23 -7.18
#